data_AF-A0A353RQH9-F1
#
_entry.id   AF-A0A353RQH9-F1
#
_cell.length_a   1.000
_cell.length_b   1.000
_cell.length_c   1.000
_cell.angle_alpha   90.00
_cell.angle_beta   90.00
_cell.angle_gamma   90.00
#
_symmetry.space_group_name_H-M   'P 1'
#
loop_
_entity.id
_entity.type
_entity.pdbx_description
1 polymer ?
#
loop_
_entity_poly.entity_id
_entity_poly.type
_entity_poly.pdbx_seq_one_letter_code
_entity_poly.pdbx_strand_id
1 'polypeptide(L)'
;YNAEENVHMSEEISESIPKTQRQVWIDAGISVLLLAVTVLAASQVLSITEIIVDRTNVSGSLLGVLTLGIASALPELTTALAGVRNKEEGISLGTLVGSNITNPLVGIGGGALISTYAVPIPLIKWDLPWEALTGIILWVILWLNKGKLGRKESIYLMVMYLVFVIFRSYLFPVDF
;
A
#
# COMPACT_ATOMS: atom_id res chain seq x y z
N TYR A 1 19.12 8.89 -12.27
CA TYR A 1 19.94 9.31 -11.10
C TYR A 1 20.41 10.72 -11.39
N ASN A 2 19.71 11.72 -10.84
CA ASN A 2 19.86 13.13 -11.20
C ASN A 2 20.53 13.88 -10.04
N ALA A 3 21.70 14.46 -10.27
CA ALA A 3 22.54 15.00 -9.19
C ALA A 3 21.91 16.25 -8.53
N GLU A 4 21.17 17.05 -9.28
CA GLU A 4 20.49 18.27 -8.79
C GLU A 4 19.32 17.95 -7.85
N GLU A 5 18.60 16.87 -8.13
CA GLU A 5 17.48 16.36 -7.32
C GLU A 5 17.96 15.91 -5.93
N ASN A 6 19.12 15.25 -5.89
CA ASN A 6 19.74 14.83 -4.64
C ASN A 6 20.20 16.02 -3.78
N VAL A 7 20.61 17.14 -4.39
CA VAL A 7 21.04 18.34 -3.67
C VAL A 7 19.84 19.02 -3.00
N HIS A 8 18.75 19.25 -3.74
CA HIS A 8 17.52 19.84 -3.18
C HIS A 8 16.91 18.98 -2.06
N MET A 9 16.82 17.67 -2.27
CA MET A 9 16.36 16.74 -1.22
C MET A 9 17.28 16.77 0.00
N SER A 10 18.60 16.84 -0.20
CA SER A 10 19.54 16.89 0.92
C SER A 10 19.41 18.19 1.73
N GLU A 11 19.09 19.31 1.08
CA GLU A 11 18.83 20.59 1.76
C GLU A 11 17.52 20.55 2.57
N GLU A 12 16.42 20.03 2.00
CA GLU A 12 15.14 19.86 2.72
C GLU A 12 15.26 18.90 3.91
N ILE A 13 16.00 17.78 3.74
CA ILE A 13 16.28 16.85 4.83
C ILE A 13 17.12 17.55 5.91
N SER A 14 18.11 18.37 5.53
CA SER A 14 18.94 19.09 6.50
C SER A 14 18.18 20.13 7.34
N GLU A 15 17.13 20.74 6.78
CA GLU A 15 16.28 21.68 7.50
C GLU A 15 15.26 21.00 8.42
N SER A 16 14.79 19.80 8.06
CA SER A 16 13.78 19.05 8.82
C SER A 16 14.34 18.21 9.98
N ILE A 17 15.66 18.03 10.06
CA ILE A 17 16.28 17.32 11.18
C ILE A 17 16.18 18.15 12.47
N PRO A 18 15.63 17.60 13.58
CA PRO A 18 15.54 18.31 14.85
C PRO A 18 16.94 18.67 15.37
N LYS A 19 17.19 19.96 15.56
CA LYS A 19 18.50 20.51 15.94
C LYS A 19 18.73 20.48 17.46
N THR A 20 17.69 20.21 18.26
CA THR A 20 17.73 20.25 19.73
C THR A 20 17.12 19.00 20.35
N GLN A 21 17.67 18.52 21.48
CA GLN A 21 17.15 17.37 22.25
C GLN A 21 15.66 17.51 22.60
N ARG A 22 15.20 18.73 22.93
CA ARG A 22 13.78 19.02 23.19
C ARG A 22 12.90 18.79 21.97
N GLN A 23 13.37 19.12 20.77
CA GLN A 23 12.62 18.90 19.52
C GLN A 23 12.48 17.40 19.24
N VAL A 24 13.56 16.63 19.42
CA VAL A 24 13.52 15.16 19.28
C VAL A 24 12.44 14.53 20.16
N TRP A 25 12.33 14.94 21.43
CA TRP A 25 11.30 14.41 22.32
C TRP A 25 9.88 14.84 21.94
N ILE A 26 9.71 16.05 21.41
CA ILE A 26 8.42 16.53 20.91
C ILE A 26 8.01 15.72 19.67
N ASP A 27 8.91 15.57 18.69
CA ASP A 27 8.65 14.84 17.45
C ASP A 27 8.38 13.36 17.71
N ALA A 28 9.12 12.75 18.66
CA ALA A 28 8.85 11.40 19.13
C ALA A 28 7.47 11.30 19.80
N GLY A 29 7.11 12.27 20.65
CA GLY A 29 5.80 12.33 21.29
C GLY A 29 4.66 12.46 20.29
N ILE A 30 4.81 13.32 19.28
CA ILE A 30 3.86 13.47 18.18
C ILE A 30 3.75 12.18 17.37
N SER A 31 4.88 11.54 17.06
CA SER A 31 4.91 10.29 16.28
C SER A 31 4.17 9.15 17.00
N VAL A 32 4.41 8.98 18.31
CA VAL A 32 3.71 7.98 19.13
C VAL A 32 2.22 8.29 19.22
N LEU A 33 1.85 9.57 19.40
CA LEU A 33 0.45 9.98 19.45
C LEU A 33 -0.26 9.71 18.12
N LEU A 34 0.36 10.06 16.99
CA LEU A 34 -0.20 9.77 15.66
C LEU A 34 -0.34 8.28 15.42
N LEU A 35 0.65 7.48 15.80
CA LEU A 35 0.59 6.02 15.68
C LEU A 35 -0.57 5.44 16.51
N ALA A 36 -0.79 5.93 17.74
CA ALA A 36 -1.92 5.54 18.56
C ALA A 36 -3.26 5.91 17.89
N VAL A 37 -3.37 7.11 17.32
CA VAL A 37 -4.55 7.54 16.55
C VAL A 37 -4.81 6.61 15.36
N THR A 38 -3.77 6.22 14.62
CA THR A 38 -3.91 5.31 13.48
C THR A 38 -4.43 3.93 13.90
N VAL A 39 -3.93 3.40 15.03
CA VAL A 39 -4.39 2.11 15.59
C VAL A 39 -5.87 2.21 16.02
N LEU A 40 -6.26 3.31 16.67
CA LEU A 40 -7.66 3.55 17.06
C LEU A 40 -8.58 3.72 15.85
N ALA A 41 -8.12 4.41 14.80
CA ALA A 41 -8.89 4.55 13.57
C ALA A 41 -9.08 3.20 12.88
N ALA A 42 -8.02 2.38 12.79
CA ALA A 42 -8.07 1.05 12.20
C ALA A 42 -9.05 0.13 12.95
N SER A 43 -9.08 0.17 14.28
CA SER A 43 -10.01 -0.66 15.06
C SER A 43 -11.48 -0.26 14.84
N GLN A 44 -11.76 1.03 14.65
CA GLN A 44 -13.11 1.49 14.31
C GLN A 44 -13.53 1.06 12.90
N VAL A 45 -12.63 1.17 11.92
CA VAL A 45 -12.89 0.70 10.55
C VAL A 45 -13.17 -0.81 10.54
N LEU A 46 -12.43 -1.59 11.33
CA LEU A 46 -12.67 -3.03 11.46
C LEU A 46 -14.05 -3.32 12.09
N SER A 47 -14.40 -2.62 13.17
CA SER A 47 -15.70 -2.79 13.83
C SER A 47 -16.88 -2.47 12.90
N ILE A 48 -16.75 -1.42 12.08
CA ILE A 48 -17.75 -1.07 11.07
C ILE A 48 -17.80 -2.13 9.96
N THR A 49 -16.64 -2.64 9.55
CA THR A 49 -16.54 -3.72 8.54
C THR A 49 -17.27 -4.98 9.01
N GLU A 50 -17.07 -5.41 10.26
CA GLU A 50 -17.77 -6.55 10.85
C GLU A 50 -19.29 -6.35 10.85
N ILE A 51 -19.78 -5.18 11.27
CA ILE A 51 -21.22 -4.87 11.24
C ILE A 51 -21.79 -4.93 9.82
N ILE A 52 -21.03 -4.47 8.82
CA ILE A 52 -21.46 -4.54 7.42
C ILE A 52 -21.52 -5.99 6.97
N VAL A 53 -20.50 -6.80 7.26
CA VAL A 53 -20.45 -8.23 6.91
C VAL A 53 -21.55 -9.03 7.62
N ASP A 54 -21.93 -8.67 8.85
CA ASP A 54 -23.04 -9.35 9.54
C ASP A 54 -24.40 -8.99 8.93
N ARG A 55 -24.54 -7.78 8.40
CA ARG A 55 -25.81 -7.27 7.82
C ARG A 55 -25.91 -7.49 6.32
N THR A 56 -24.79 -7.73 5.65
CA THR A 56 -24.68 -7.91 4.21
C THR A 56 -23.99 -9.23 3.95
N ASN A 57 -24.49 -10.07 3.05
CA ASN A 57 -23.91 -11.38 2.79
C ASN A 57 -22.65 -11.26 1.89
N VAL A 58 -21.74 -10.36 2.26
CA VAL A 58 -20.55 -9.97 1.51
C VAL A 58 -19.32 -10.47 2.27
N SER A 59 -18.35 -11.00 1.52
CA SER A 59 -17.03 -11.43 2.01
C SER A 59 -16.36 -10.33 2.83
N GLY A 60 -16.09 -10.61 4.10
CA GLY A 60 -15.33 -9.72 4.97
C GLY A 60 -13.88 -9.58 4.54
N SER A 61 -13.30 -10.62 3.95
CA SER A 61 -11.95 -10.54 3.35
C SER A 61 -11.92 -9.61 2.14
N LEU A 62 -12.94 -9.65 1.28
CA LEU A 62 -13.07 -8.70 0.16
C LEU A 62 -13.25 -7.27 0.69
N LEU A 63 -14.12 -7.08 1.68
CA LEU A 63 -14.37 -5.76 2.25
C LEU A 63 -13.11 -5.21 2.91
N GLY A 64 -12.35 -6.05 3.63
CA GLY A 64 -11.06 -5.70 4.19
C GLY A 64 -10.01 -5.32 3.14
N VAL A 65 -9.86 -6.10 2.07
CA VAL A 65 -8.93 -5.78 0.96
C VAL A 65 -9.28 -4.43 0.32
N LEU A 66 -10.57 -4.14 0.12
CA LEU A 66 -11.00 -2.88 -0.47
C LEU A 66 -10.87 -1.70 0.49
N THR A 67 -11.31 -1.82 1.74
CA THR A 67 -11.29 -0.69 2.68
C THR A 67 -9.92 -0.45 3.26
N LEU A 68 -9.29 -1.49 3.84
CA LEU A 68 -7.99 -1.38 4.47
C LEU A 68 -6.87 -1.22 3.43
N GLY A 69 -6.97 -1.93 2.30
CA GLY A 69 -5.99 -1.81 1.22
C GLY A 69 -5.99 -0.43 0.57
N ILE A 70 -7.15 0.17 0.34
CA ILE A 70 -7.21 1.57 -0.12
C ILE A 70 -6.66 2.51 0.95
N ALA A 71 -7.08 2.34 2.21
CA ALA A 71 -6.62 3.20 3.30
C ALA A 71 -5.09 3.20 3.46
N SER A 72 -4.44 2.03 3.32
CA SER A 72 -2.98 1.93 3.39
C SER A 72 -2.26 2.45 2.14
N ALA A 73 -2.89 2.36 0.96
CA ALA A 73 -2.30 2.83 -0.29
C ALA A 73 -2.41 4.36 -0.48
N LEU A 74 -3.30 5.04 0.24
CA LEU A 74 -3.49 6.49 0.13
C LEU A 74 -2.21 7.30 0.43
N PRO A 75 -1.50 7.07 1.55
CA PRO A 75 -0.23 7.76 1.83
C PRO A 75 0.80 7.55 0.70
N GLU A 76 0.95 6.32 0.22
CA GLU A 76 1.88 5.98 -0.86
C GLU A 76 1.52 6.70 -2.17
N LEU A 77 0.23 6.74 -2.51
CA LEU A 77 -0.26 7.49 -3.66
C LEU A 77 0.06 8.97 -3.51
N THR A 78 -0.07 9.55 -2.31
CA THR A 78 0.27 10.96 -2.07
C THR A 78 1.76 11.22 -2.28
N THR A 79 2.64 10.35 -1.77
CA THR A 79 4.10 10.45 -1.97
C THR A 79 4.47 10.27 -3.44
N ALA A 80 3.90 9.26 -4.12
CA ALA A 80 4.18 9.00 -5.53
C ALA A 80 3.71 10.16 -6.42
N LEU A 81 2.57 10.78 -6.12
CA LEU A 81 2.05 11.94 -6.85
C LEU A 81 2.88 13.20 -6.57
N ALA A 82 3.34 13.40 -5.33
CA ALA A 82 4.25 14.50 -4.98
C ALA A 82 5.56 14.40 -5.78
N GLY A 83 6.16 13.20 -5.84
CA GLY A 83 7.37 12.96 -6.64
C GLY A 83 7.16 13.28 -8.12
N VAL A 84 6.05 12.82 -8.72
CA VAL A 84 5.73 13.18 -10.12
C VAL A 84 5.55 14.68 -10.31
N ARG A 85 4.87 15.36 -9.38
CA ARG A 85 4.64 16.82 -9.44
C ARG A 85 5.95 17.60 -9.36
N ASN A 86 6.90 17.13 -8.57
CA ASN A 86 8.21 17.74 -8.40
C ASN A 86 9.21 17.36 -9.51
N LYS A 87 8.79 16.53 -10.49
CA LYS A 87 9.65 15.93 -11.54
C LYS A 87 10.74 15.01 -11.00
N GLU A 88 10.44 14.40 -9.85
CA GLU A 88 11.29 13.48 -9.11
C GLU A 88 10.89 12.04 -9.44
N GLU A 89 11.20 11.61 -10.67
CA GLU A 89 10.80 10.29 -11.18
C GLU A 89 11.35 9.14 -10.31
N GLY A 90 12.51 9.36 -9.66
CA GLY A 90 13.14 8.39 -8.77
C GLY A 90 12.32 8.09 -7.52
N ILE A 91 11.73 9.12 -6.90
CA ILE A 91 10.89 8.96 -5.70
C ILE A 91 9.63 8.18 -6.05
N SER A 92 8.94 8.59 -7.11
CA SER A 92 7.68 7.95 -7.51
C SER A 92 7.86 6.47 -7.83
N LEU A 93 8.94 6.13 -8.55
CA LEU A 93 9.26 4.74 -8.89
C LEU A 93 9.75 3.94 -7.67
N GLY A 94 10.50 4.58 -6.78
CA GLY A 94 10.93 4.01 -5.50
C GLY A 94 9.75 3.66 -4.60
N THR A 95 8.78 4.57 -4.48
CA THR A 95 7.52 4.33 -3.74
C THR A 95 6.75 3.16 -4.36
N LEU A 96 6.58 3.15 -5.69
CA LEU A 96 5.86 2.10 -6.41
C LEU A 96 6.48 0.71 -6.22
N VAL A 97 7.79 0.58 -6.37
CA VAL A 97 8.48 -0.72 -6.23
C VAL A 97 8.59 -1.10 -4.75
N GLY A 98 8.90 -0.14 -3.90
CA GLY A 98 9.09 -0.35 -2.47
C GLY A 98 7.83 -0.85 -1.78
N SER A 99 6.65 -0.28 -2.08
CA SER A 99 5.41 -0.69 -1.44
C SER A 99 4.90 -2.05 -1.92
N ASN A 100 5.03 -2.36 -3.21
CA ASN A 100 4.70 -3.70 -3.73
C ASN A 100 5.56 -4.82 -3.12
N ILE A 101 6.76 -4.52 -2.63
CA ILE A 101 7.59 -5.48 -1.91
C ILE A 101 7.24 -5.48 -0.41
N THR A 102 7.16 -4.31 0.21
CA THR A 102 7.04 -4.18 1.66
C THR A 102 5.65 -4.54 2.17
N ASN A 103 4.59 -4.18 1.46
CA ASN A 103 3.21 -4.38 1.92
C ASN A 103 2.84 -5.85 2.12
N PRO A 104 3.05 -6.76 1.15
CA PRO A 104 2.79 -8.17 1.38
C PRO A 104 3.77 -8.79 2.40
N LEU A 105 5.06 -8.41 2.38
CA LEU A 105 6.03 -8.98 3.33
C LEU A 105 5.72 -8.60 4.79
N VAL A 106 5.42 -7.33 5.05
CA VAL A 106 5.14 -6.85 6.41
C VAL A 106 3.70 -7.15 6.81
N GLY A 107 2.73 -6.85 5.94
CA GLY A 107 1.31 -7.04 6.23
C GLY A 107 0.93 -8.52 6.32
N ILE A 108 1.23 -9.30 5.28
CA ILE A 108 0.87 -10.72 5.24
C ILE A 108 1.91 -11.56 5.96
N GLY A 109 3.20 -11.37 5.66
CA GLY A 109 4.28 -12.13 6.31
C GLY A 109 4.38 -11.85 7.81
N GLY A 110 4.42 -10.58 8.21
CA GLY A 110 4.41 -10.18 9.62
C GLY A 110 3.10 -10.58 10.31
N GLY A 111 1.97 -10.40 9.63
CA GLY A 111 0.67 -10.88 10.11
C GLY A 111 0.63 -12.38 10.37
N ALA A 112 1.19 -13.20 9.48
CA ALA A 112 1.24 -14.65 9.62
C ALA A 112 2.14 -15.13 10.78
N LEU A 113 3.14 -14.33 11.18
CA LEU A 113 4.01 -14.65 12.33
C LEU A 113 3.31 -14.40 13.67
N ILE A 114 2.39 -13.43 13.72
CA ILE A 114 1.73 -12.98 14.96
C ILE A 114 0.33 -13.60 15.09
N SER A 115 -0.36 -13.78 13.97
CA SER A 115 -1.75 -14.25 13.93
C SER A 115 -1.85 -15.74 14.22
N THR A 116 -2.79 -16.09 15.08
CA THR A 116 -3.21 -17.48 15.33
C THR A 116 -4.42 -17.88 14.47
N TYR A 117 -4.94 -16.97 13.64
CA TYR A 117 -6.14 -17.17 12.86
C TYR A 117 -5.86 -17.81 11.50
N ALA A 118 -6.78 -18.65 11.03
CA ALA A 118 -6.69 -19.28 9.72
C ALA A 118 -6.92 -18.24 8.61
N VAL A 119 -5.98 -18.15 7.68
CA VAL A 119 -6.08 -17.23 6.55
C VAL A 119 -7.26 -17.64 5.64
N PRO A 120 -8.12 -16.70 5.20
CA PRO A 120 -9.22 -17.01 4.29
C PRO A 120 -8.73 -17.69 3.00
N ILE A 121 -9.44 -18.75 2.57
CA ILE A 121 -9.14 -19.47 1.33
C ILE A 121 -9.08 -18.54 0.09
N PRO A 122 -9.98 -17.55 -0.06
CA PRO A 122 -9.91 -16.61 -1.19
C PRO A 122 -8.58 -15.84 -1.24
N LEU A 123 -8.01 -15.49 -0.08
CA LEU A 123 -6.73 -14.77 -0.03
C LEU A 123 -5.59 -15.64 -0.61
N ILE A 124 -5.55 -16.92 -0.24
CA ILE A 124 -4.48 -17.85 -0.66
C ILE A 124 -4.65 -18.26 -2.12
N LYS A 125 -5.89 -18.54 -2.56
CA LYS A 125 -6.14 -19.10 -3.89
C LYS A 125 -6.34 -18.06 -4.98
N TRP A 126 -6.68 -16.82 -4.61
CA TRP A 126 -7.02 -15.78 -5.56
C TRP A 126 -6.15 -14.53 -5.38
N ASP A 127 -6.15 -13.94 -4.19
CA ASP A 127 -5.55 -12.63 -3.97
C ASP A 127 -4.01 -12.69 -4.11
N LEU A 128 -3.35 -13.62 -3.43
CA LEU A 128 -1.90 -13.81 -3.50
C LEU A 128 -1.38 -14.21 -4.90
N PRO A 129 -1.97 -15.20 -5.61
CA PRO A 129 -1.55 -15.53 -6.97
C PRO A 129 -1.73 -14.36 -7.95
N TRP A 130 -2.80 -13.57 -7.79
CA TRP A 130 -3.04 -12.42 -8.65
C TRP A 130 -2.04 -11.30 -8.38
N GLU A 131 -1.74 -11.02 -7.11
CA GLU A 131 -0.70 -10.08 -6.70
C GLU A 131 0.68 -10.47 -7.25
N ALA A 132 1.05 -11.75 -7.14
CA ALA A 132 2.31 -12.24 -7.70
C ALA A 132 2.34 -12.10 -9.23
N LEU A 133 1.24 -12.42 -9.91
CA LEU A 133 1.13 -12.30 -11.36
C LEU A 133 1.29 -10.84 -11.82
N THR A 134 0.56 -9.90 -11.21
CA THR A 134 0.64 -8.48 -11.57
C THR A 134 2.00 -7.88 -11.21
N GLY A 135 2.61 -8.32 -10.10
CA GLY A 135 3.97 -7.96 -9.72
C GLY A 135 5.02 -8.42 -10.73
N ILE A 136 4.92 -9.66 -11.22
CA ILE A 136 5.79 -10.17 -12.29
C ILE A 136 5.60 -9.38 -13.59
N ILE A 137 4.35 -9.09 -13.96
CA ILE A 137 4.04 -8.30 -15.15
C ILE A 137 4.65 -6.90 -15.04
N LEU A 138 4.47 -6.24 -13.89
CA LEU A 138 5.08 -4.93 -13.63
C LEU A 138 6.61 -5.01 -13.75
N TRP A 139 7.23 -6.02 -13.15
CA TRP A 139 8.67 -6.23 -13.23
C TRP A 139 9.16 -6.41 -14.68
N VAL A 140 8.46 -7.23 -15.47
CA VAL A 140 8.78 -7.43 -16.90
C VAL A 140 8.64 -6.13 -17.70
N ILE A 141 7.58 -5.36 -17.47
CA ILE A 141 7.38 -4.07 -18.13
C ILE A 141 8.53 -3.12 -17.80
N LEU A 142 8.88 -3.00 -16.52
CA LEU A 142 9.99 -2.14 -16.09
C LEU A 142 11.32 -2.61 -16.66
N TRP A 143 11.56 -3.92 -16.72
CA TRP A 143 12.77 -4.48 -17.30
C TRP A 143 12.91 -4.14 -18.79
N LEU A 144 11.84 -4.32 -19.58
CA LEU A 144 11.83 -4.07 -21.01
C LEU A 144 11.92 -2.57 -21.35
N ASN A 145 11.29 -1.72 -20.53
CA ASN A 145 11.22 -0.27 -20.75
C ASN A 145 12.31 0.52 -20.01
N LYS A 146 13.40 -0.13 -19.56
CA LYS A 146 14.52 0.51 -18.85
C LYS A 146 14.08 1.32 -17.62
N GLY A 147 13.16 0.76 -16.85
CA GLY A 147 12.60 1.37 -15.64
C GLY A 147 11.59 2.48 -15.92
N LYS A 148 10.97 2.53 -17.09
CA LYS A 148 9.92 3.52 -17.40
C LYS A 148 8.56 2.85 -17.52
N LEU A 149 7.55 3.46 -16.89
CA LEU A 149 6.16 3.05 -17.03
C LEU A 149 5.43 4.04 -17.92
N GLY A 150 4.98 3.59 -19.10
CA GLY A 150 4.22 4.41 -20.02
C GLY A 150 2.72 4.41 -19.71
N ARG A 151 2.00 5.35 -20.33
CA ARG A 151 0.54 5.52 -20.11
C ARG A 151 -0.26 4.27 -20.47
N LYS A 152 0.18 3.50 -21.48
CA LYS A 152 -0.53 2.29 -21.93
C LYS A 152 -0.40 1.18 -20.90
N GLU A 153 0.81 1.01 -20.38
CA GLU A 153 1.17 0.04 -19.35
C GLU A 153 0.44 0.34 -18.03
N SER A 154 0.38 1.62 -17.62
CA SER A 154 -0.40 2.02 -16.44
C SER A 154 -1.89 1.72 -16.59
N ILE A 155 -2.49 2.05 -17.75
CA ILE A 155 -3.91 1.75 -18.00
C ILE A 155 -4.14 0.25 -17.98
N TYR A 156 -3.24 -0.54 -18.57
CA TYR A 156 -3.32 -1.99 -18.57
C TYR A 156 -3.33 -2.55 -17.14
N LEU A 157 -2.43 -2.11 -16.27
CA LEU A 157 -2.37 -2.54 -14.87
C LEU A 157 -3.63 -2.12 -14.08
N MET A 158 -4.15 -0.90 -14.32
CA MET A 158 -5.42 -0.46 -13.71
C MET A 158 -6.61 -1.32 -14.16
N VAL A 159 -6.68 -1.69 -15.44
CA VAL A 159 -7.71 -2.60 -15.94
C VAL A 159 -7.58 -3.99 -15.31
N MET A 160 -6.36 -4.53 -15.17
CA MET A 160 -6.15 -5.80 -14.48
C MET A 160 -6.62 -5.75 -13.02
N TYR A 161 -6.40 -4.63 -12.32
CA TYR A 161 -6.90 -4.44 -10.95
C TYR A 161 -8.45 -4.44 -10.91
N LEU A 162 -9.12 -3.75 -11.83
CA LEU A 162 -10.58 -3.77 -11.89
C LEU A 162 -11.13 -5.17 -12.21
N VAL A 163 -10.50 -5.88 -13.16
CA VAL A 163 -10.86 -7.27 -13.48
C VAL A 163 -10.69 -8.16 -12.25
N PHE A 164 -9.60 -8.00 -11.50
CA PHE A 164 -9.38 -8.72 -10.25
C PHE A 164 -10.50 -8.50 -9.25
N VAL A 165 -10.83 -7.25 -8.94
CA VAL A 165 -11.88 -6.92 -7.96
C VAL A 165 -13.23 -7.50 -8.39
N ILE A 166 -13.58 -7.35 -9.66
CA ILE A 166 -14.84 -7.85 -10.21
C ILE A 166 -14.91 -9.37 -10.12
N PHE A 167 -13.90 -10.08 -10.61
CA PHE A 167 -13.89 -11.55 -10.57
C PHE A 167 -13.83 -12.08 -9.13
N ARG A 168 -13.06 -11.42 -8.25
CA ARG A 168 -13.00 -11.76 -6.83
C ARG A 168 -14.37 -11.65 -6.17
N SER A 169 -15.10 -10.58 -6.46
CA SER A 169 -16.47 -10.37 -5.97
C SER A 169 -17.44 -11.44 -6.46
N TYR A 170 -17.34 -11.86 -7.73
CA TYR A 170 -18.21 -12.89 -8.29
C TYR A 170 -17.88 -14.32 -7.84
N LEU A 171 -16.59 -14.67 -7.73
CA LEU A 171 -16.16 -16.03 -7.41
C LEU A 171 -16.17 -16.32 -5.90
N PHE A 172 -15.92 -15.29 -5.08
CA PHE A 172 -15.88 -15.40 -3.63
C PHE A 172 -16.76 -14.32 -3.00
N PRO A 173 -18.09 -14.40 -3.20
CA PRO A 173 -19.02 -13.42 -2.65
C PRO A 173 -19.12 -13.51 -1.12
N VAL A 174 -18.79 -14.66 -0.53
CA VAL A 174 -18.82 -14.94 0.91
C VAL A 174 -17.60 -15.76 1.32
N ASP A 175 -17.08 -15.51 2.52
CA ASP A 175 -15.94 -16.25 3.08
C ASP A 175 -16.46 -17.51 3.78
N PHE A 176 -16.47 -18.65 3.07
CA PHE A 176 -16.65 -19.98 3.65
C PHE A 176 -15.39 -20.83 3.45
#